data_AF-A0A2V9LL35-F1
#
_entry.id   AF-A0A2V9LL35-F1
#
_cell.length_a   1.000
_cell.length_b   1.000
_cell.length_c   1.000
_cell.angle_alpha   90.00
_cell.angle_beta   90.00
_cell.angle_gamma   90.00
#
_symmetry.space_group_name_H-M   'P 1'
#
loop_
_entity.id
_entity.type
_entity.pdbx_description
1 polymer ?
#
loop_
_entity_poly.entity_id
_entity_poly.type
_entity_poly.pdbx_seq_one_letter_code
_entity_poly.pdbx_strand_id
1 'polypeptide(L)'
;MKIGGHGIREHLQLFAPLFALIAAVWVLRMVADYAGAPHGFVHVVSVNIAGSISILIAVFLMHVRKFGGYANVAAATFMLTLWKELLICAAIAFTAFTGLATIYAAPEFSGRPGHPLTPGWHIIGQLTFGLGLQTLFGSAMGCLILWILRVLVPPAQVTKSTRL
;
A
#
# COMPACT_ATOMS: atom_id res chain seq x y z
N MET A 1 -8.92 19.06 -6.90
CA MET A 1 -9.86 18.16 -6.19
C MET A 1 -9.46 18.08 -4.72
N LYS A 2 -10.43 18.20 -3.79
CA LYS A 2 -10.22 18.05 -2.35
C LYS A 2 -10.90 16.76 -1.89
N ILE A 3 -10.21 15.94 -1.12
CA ILE A 3 -10.75 14.73 -0.48
C ILE A 3 -10.80 15.05 1.02
N GLY A 4 -11.97 14.91 1.64
CA GLY A 4 -12.15 15.14 3.08
C GLY A 4 -11.55 16.45 3.61
N GLY A 5 -11.67 17.54 2.83
CA GLY A 5 -11.16 18.88 3.17
C GLY A 5 -9.72 19.17 2.73
N HIS A 6 -8.92 18.16 2.36
CA HIS A 6 -7.50 18.29 2.05
C HIS A 6 -7.20 18.01 0.56
N GLY A 7 -6.16 18.63 0.03
CA GLY A 7 -5.73 18.45 -1.37
C GLY A 7 -5.00 17.12 -1.59
N ILE A 8 -5.00 16.61 -2.83
CA ILE A 8 -4.22 15.41 -3.22
C ILE A 8 -2.73 15.60 -2.92
N ARG A 9 -2.18 16.81 -3.15
CA ARG A 9 -0.78 17.13 -2.87
C ARG A 9 -0.43 16.98 -1.39
N GLU A 10 -1.34 17.36 -0.49
CA GLU A 10 -1.13 17.24 0.96
C GLU A 10 -1.12 15.78 1.41
N HIS A 11 -1.99 14.96 0.81
CA HIS A 11 -1.97 13.50 1.01
C HIS A 11 -0.64 12.90 0.53
N LEU A 12 -0.19 13.27 -0.67
CA LEU A 12 1.08 12.79 -1.22
C LEU A 12 2.29 13.21 -0.38
N GLN A 13 2.33 14.43 0.12
CA GLN A 13 3.42 14.89 1.00
C GLN A 13 3.43 14.16 2.34
N LEU A 14 2.24 13.88 2.91
CA LEU A 14 2.14 13.14 4.17
C LEU A 14 2.55 11.68 4.01
N PHE A 15 2.19 11.04 2.90
CA PHE A 15 2.46 9.62 2.65
C PHE A 15 3.71 9.35 1.80
N ALA A 16 4.42 10.38 1.34
CA ALA A 16 5.71 10.27 0.64
C ALA A 16 6.68 9.24 1.26
N PRO A 17 6.94 9.25 2.59
CA PRO A 17 7.83 8.25 3.18
C PRO A 17 7.28 6.83 3.08
N LEU A 18 5.97 6.65 3.07
CA LEU A 18 5.33 5.34 2.94
C LEU A 18 5.42 4.83 1.49
N PHE A 19 5.23 5.70 0.50
CA PHE A 19 5.49 5.35 -0.90
C PHE A 19 6.94 4.91 -1.11
N ALA A 20 7.89 5.65 -0.51
CA ALA A 20 9.31 5.31 -0.55
C ALA A 20 9.59 3.97 0.15
N LEU A 21 8.96 3.69 1.30
CA LEU A 21 9.08 2.42 2.01
C LEU A 21 8.62 1.24 1.14
N ILE A 22 7.44 1.36 0.52
CA ILE A 22 6.90 0.31 -0.37
C ILE A 22 7.85 0.09 -1.56
N ALA A 23 8.33 1.16 -2.18
CA ALA A 23 9.28 1.07 -3.29
C ALA A 23 10.62 0.44 -2.86
N ALA A 24 11.14 0.79 -1.68
CA ALA A 24 12.38 0.23 -1.15
C ALA A 24 12.26 -1.28 -0.90
N VAL A 25 11.16 -1.74 -0.30
CA VAL A 25 10.90 -3.18 -0.12
C VAL A 25 10.74 -3.88 -1.47
N TRP A 26 10.09 -3.24 -2.43
CA TRP A 26 9.96 -3.79 -3.79
C TRP A 26 11.30 -3.98 -4.49
N VAL A 27 12.19 -2.98 -4.46
CA VAL A 27 13.55 -3.06 -5.00
C VAL A 27 14.37 -4.10 -4.25
N LEU A 28 14.34 -4.06 -2.91
CA LEU A 28 15.12 -4.99 -2.08
C LEU A 28 14.77 -6.44 -2.39
N ARG A 29 13.48 -6.74 -2.60
CA ARG A 29 13.03 -8.07 -2.99
C ARG A 29 13.57 -8.48 -4.37
N MET A 30 13.57 -7.57 -5.36
CA MET A 30 14.17 -7.86 -6.68
C MET A 30 15.67 -8.14 -6.58
N VAL A 31 16.39 -7.32 -5.82
CA VAL A 31 17.86 -7.48 -5.67
C VAL A 31 18.18 -8.76 -4.90
N ALA A 32 17.40 -9.10 -3.87
CA ALA A 32 17.58 -10.34 -3.11
C ALA A 32 17.35 -11.59 -3.96
N ASP A 33 16.32 -11.58 -4.81
CA ASP A 33 16.03 -12.65 -5.77
C ASP A 33 17.17 -12.80 -6.79
N TYR A 34 17.64 -11.68 -7.37
CA TYR A 34 18.78 -11.68 -8.29
C TYR A 34 20.08 -12.17 -7.65
N ALA A 35 20.29 -11.89 -6.36
CA ALA A 35 21.43 -12.36 -5.59
C ALA A 35 21.35 -13.85 -5.20
N GLY A 36 20.26 -14.56 -5.55
CA GLY A 36 20.05 -15.97 -5.23
C GLY A 36 19.73 -16.22 -3.76
N ALA A 37 19.12 -15.26 -3.07
CA ALA A 37 18.76 -15.41 -1.66
C ALA A 37 17.79 -16.59 -1.45
N PRO A 38 17.82 -17.26 -0.28
CA PRO A 38 16.92 -18.37 0.01
C PRO A 38 15.46 -17.94 -0.14
N HIS A 39 14.63 -18.76 -0.80
CA HIS A 39 13.22 -18.48 -1.03
C HIS A 39 12.45 -18.05 0.23
N GLY A 40 12.80 -18.62 1.39
CA GLY A 40 12.21 -18.22 2.68
C GLY A 40 12.46 -16.75 3.03
N PHE A 41 13.66 -16.22 2.77
CA PHE A 41 14.00 -14.82 3.00
C PHE A 41 13.24 -13.90 2.04
N VAL A 42 13.15 -14.28 0.77
CA VAL A 42 12.44 -13.49 -0.25
C VAL A 42 10.92 -13.49 -0.02
N HIS A 43 10.38 -14.52 0.63
CA HIS A 43 8.97 -14.57 1.04
C HIS A 43 8.67 -13.66 2.24
N VAL A 44 9.65 -13.48 3.16
CA VAL A 44 9.53 -12.57 4.31
C VAL A 44 9.61 -11.10 3.88
N VAL A 45 10.40 -10.78 2.85
CA VAL A 45 10.43 -9.46 2.20
C VAL A 45 9.21 -9.29 1.29
N SER A 46 8.02 -9.36 1.89
CA SER A 46 6.76 -9.29 1.16
C SER A 46 6.29 -7.84 1.05
N VAL A 47 6.17 -7.38 -0.19
CA VAL A 47 5.58 -6.06 -0.54
C VAL A 47 4.15 -5.94 -0.01
N ASN A 48 3.41 -7.05 0.15
CA ASN A 48 2.07 -7.03 0.75
C ASN A 48 2.12 -6.68 2.24
N ILE A 49 3.07 -7.24 2.99
CA ILE A 49 3.26 -6.91 4.41
C ILE A 49 3.64 -5.43 4.55
N ALA A 50 4.57 -4.95 3.71
CA ALA A 50 4.95 -3.54 3.69
C ALA A 50 3.77 -2.62 3.36
N GLY A 51 2.91 -3.00 2.41
CA GLY A 51 1.68 -2.28 2.10
C GLY A 51 0.72 -2.19 3.28
N SER A 52 0.45 -3.32 3.96
CA SER A 52 -0.42 -3.35 5.15
C SER A 52 0.14 -2.50 6.29
N ILE A 53 1.44 -2.61 6.60
CA ILE A 53 2.10 -1.77 7.60
C ILE A 53 2.00 -0.29 7.23
N SER A 54 2.17 0.05 5.95
CA SER A 54 2.07 1.43 5.48
C SER A 54 0.68 2.01 5.68
N ILE A 55 -0.39 1.23 5.46
CA ILE A 55 -1.77 1.64 5.74
C ILE A 55 -1.96 1.91 7.24
N LEU A 56 -1.44 1.04 8.12
CA LEU A 56 -1.50 1.23 9.57
C LEU A 56 -0.78 2.51 10.01
N ILE A 57 0.43 2.74 9.51
CA ILE A 57 1.21 3.95 9.80
C ILE A 57 0.48 5.19 9.25
N ALA A 58 -0.13 5.10 8.06
CA ALA A 58 -0.91 6.20 7.50
C ALA A 58 -2.09 6.59 8.41
N VAL A 59 -2.84 5.60 8.90
CA VAL A 59 -3.95 5.83 9.85
C VAL A 59 -3.45 6.45 11.16
N PHE A 60 -2.32 5.97 11.68
CA PHE A 60 -1.70 6.54 12.87
C PHE A 60 -1.24 7.98 12.66
N LEU A 61 -0.58 8.27 11.54
CA LEU A 61 -0.17 9.63 11.16
C LEU A 61 -1.38 10.56 11.01
N MET A 62 -2.48 10.08 10.42
CA MET A 62 -3.73 10.84 10.34
C MET A 62 -4.31 11.16 11.71
N HIS A 63 -4.26 10.20 12.64
CA HIS A 63 -4.70 10.41 14.01
C HIS A 63 -3.83 11.46 14.73
N VAL A 64 -2.51 11.28 14.74
CA VAL A 64 -1.57 12.16 15.46
C VAL A 64 -1.55 13.57 14.87
N ARG A 65 -1.56 13.70 13.54
CA ARG A 65 -1.54 15.01 12.86
C ARG A 65 -2.92 15.64 12.71
N LYS A 66 -3.97 15.02 13.27
CA LYS A 66 -5.38 15.43 13.13
C LYS A 66 -5.77 15.64 11.66
N PHE A 67 -5.18 14.84 10.78
CA PHE A 67 -5.31 14.98 9.33
C PHE A 67 -6.54 14.19 8.88
N GLY A 68 -7.64 14.92 8.65
CA GLY A 68 -8.77 14.38 7.91
C GLY A 68 -9.69 13.40 8.66
N GLY A 69 -10.64 12.79 7.93
CA GLY A 69 -11.59 11.79 8.47
C GLY A 69 -11.55 10.45 7.71
N TYR A 70 -12.59 9.63 7.84
CA TYR A 70 -12.68 8.29 7.24
C TYR A 70 -12.52 8.28 5.72
N ALA A 71 -13.01 9.32 5.02
CA ALA A 71 -12.82 9.46 3.57
C ALA A 71 -11.33 9.58 3.17
N ASN A 72 -10.51 10.20 4.03
CA ASN A 72 -9.07 10.33 3.77
C ASN A 72 -8.33 9.02 4.05
N VAL A 73 -8.82 8.21 5.01
CA VAL A 73 -8.33 6.84 5.21
C VAL A 73 -8.57 5.99 3.97
N ALA A 74 -9.77 6.06 3.40
CA ALA A 74 -10.09 5.34 2.18
C ALA A 74 -9.21 5.79 1.00
N ALA A 75 -9.03 7.10 0.83
CA ALA A 75 -8.17 7.65 -0.21
C ALA A 75 -6.69 7.29 -0.04
N ALA A 76 -6.16 7.33 1.19
CA ALA A 76 -4.78 6.93 1.47
C ALA A 76 -4.57 5.43 1.23
N THR A 77 -5.52 4.60 1.67
CA THR A 77 -5.49 3.16 1.41
C THR A 77 -5.49 2.89 -0.08
N PHE A 78 -6.36 3.55 -0.84
CA PHE A 78 -6.41 3.43 -2.29
C PHE A 78 -5.09 3.85 -2.94
N MET A 79 -4.53 5.01 -2.56
CA MET A 79 -3.28 5.50 -3.14
C MET A 79 -2.09 4.57 -2.85
N LEU A 80 -1.94 4.10 -1.60
CA LEU A 80 -0.85 3.19 -1.22
C LEU A 80 -1.01 1.82 -1.92
N THR A 81 -2.23 1.30 -1.99
CA THR A 81 -2.53 0.05 -2.70
C THR A 81 -2.27 0.20 -4.20
N LEU A 82 -2.75 1.27 -4.82
CA LEU A 82 -2.52 1.57 -6.24
C LEU A 82 -1.03 1.64 -6.55
N TRP A 83 -0.26 2.37 -5.74
CA TRP A 83 1.19 2.46 -5.92
C TRP A 83 1.86 1.08 -5.86
N LYS A 84 1.50 0.28 -4.85
CA LYS A 84 2.01 -1.07 -4.67
C LYS A 84 1.68 -1.97 -5.88
N GLU A 85 0.44 -1.96 -6.35
CA GLU A 85 0.03 -2.76 -7.51
C GLU A 85 0.69 -2.27 -8.80
N LEU A 86 0.90 -0.96 -8.99
CA LEU A 86 1.64 -0.41 -10.13
C LEU A 86 3.10 -0.88 -10.15
N LEU A 87 3.78 -0.95 -9.01
CA LEU A 87 5.14 -1.48 -8.91
C LEU A 87 5.21 -2.96 -9.29
N ILE A 88 4.24 -3.76 -8.85
CA ILE A 88 4.14 -5.18 -9.24
C ILE A 88 3.90 -5.30 -10.75
N CYS A 89 2.97 -4.53 -11.29
CA CYS A 89 2.69 -4.51 -12.73
C CYS A 89 3.92 -4.08 -13.54
N ALA A 90 4.70 -3.11 -13.05
CA ALA A 90 5.94 -2.68 -13.69
C ALA A 90 6.99 -3.80 -13.73
N ALA A 91 7.14 -4.59 -12.66
CA ALA A 91 8.04 -5.74 -12.64
C ALA A 91 7.60 -6.84 -13.63
N ILE A 92 6.29 -7.10 -13.72
CA ILE A 92 5.73 -8.06 -14.68
C ILE A 92 5.96 -7.58 -16.11
N ALA A 93 5.68 -6.30 -16.38
CA ALA A 93 5.93 -5.70 -17.69
C ALA A 93 7.42 -5.75 -18.06
N PHE A 94 8.31 -5.42 -17.12
CA PHE A 94 9.76 -5.53 -17.32
C PHE A 94 10.18 -6.94 -17.72
N THR A 95 9.63 -7.97 -17.05
CA THR A 95 9.87 -9.37 -17.39
C THR A 95 9.38 -9.69 -18.81
N ALA A 96 8.19 -9.21 -19.18
CA ALA A 96 7.62 -9.44 -20.50
C ALA A 96 8.44 -8.77 -21.62
N PHE A 97 9.03 -7.60 -21.38
CA PHE A 97 9.84 -6.88 -22.37
C PHE A 97 11.29 -7.37 -22.47
N THR A 98 11.90 -7.75 -21.35
CA THR A 98 13.33 -8.09 -21.29
C THR A 98 13.61 -9.60 -21.33
N GLY A 99 12.60 -10.42 -21.04
CA GLY A 99 12.76 -11.87 -20.87
C GLY A 99 13.49 -12.26 -19.58
N LEU A 100 13.91 -11.30 -18.75
CA LEU A 100 14.53 -11.57 -17.45
C LEU A 100 13.44 -11.90 -16.44
N ALA A 101 13.40 -13.16 -16.00
CA ALA A 101 12.47 -13.61 -14.98
C ALA A 101 12.65 -12.80 -13.69
N THR A 102 11.56 -12.21 -13.21
CA THR A 102 11.50 -11.56 -11.90
C THR A 102 10.59 -12.38 -10.98
N ILE A 103 10.85 -12.36 -9.68
CA ILE A 103 9.98 -13.01 -8.70
C ILE A 103 8.50 -12.60 -8.80
N TYR A 104 8.21 -11.39 -9.26
CA TYR A 104 6.83 -10.90 -9.42
C TYR A 104 6.12 -11.47 -10.64
N ALA A 105 6.88 -11.97 -11.61
CA ALA A 105 6.37 -12.62 -12.81
C ALA A 105 6.42 -14.16 -12.72
N ALA A 106 6.94 -14.71 -11.62
CA ALA A 106 7.13 -16.15 -11.50
C ALA A 106 5.78 -16.90 -11.52
N PRO A 107 5.70 -18.05 -12.21
CA PRO A 107 4.46 -18.80 -12.42
C PRO A 107 3.85 -19.33 -11.12
N GLU A 108 4.65 -19.58 -10.07
CA GLU A 108 4.14 -19.92 -8.74
C GLU A 108 3.30 -18.81 -8.09
N PHE A 109 3.41 -17.56 -8.56
CA PHE A 109 2.63 -16.42 -8.09
C PHE A 109 1.60 -15.92 -9.12
N SER A 110 1.53 -16.53 -10.32
CA SER A 110 0.63 -16.14 -11.41
C SER A 110 -0.41 -17.22 -11.72
N GLY A 111 -1.46 -17.30 -10.90
CA GLY A 111 -2.61 -18.18 -11.15
C GLY A 111 -2.60 -19.49 -10.38
N ARG A 112 -3.42 -20.45 -10.82
CA ARG A 112 -3.62 -21.74 -10.14
C ARG A 112 -2.45 -22.68 -10.50
N PRO A 113 -1.94 -23.52 -9.58
CA PRO A 113 -0.89 -24.48 -9.91
C PRO A 113 -1.26 -25.31 -11.15
N GLY A 114 -0.45 -25.26 -12.20
CA GLY A 114 -0.69 -25.94 -13.47
C GLY A 114 -1.33 -25.12 -14.60
N HIS A 115 -1.82 -23.90 -14.33
CA HIS A 115 -2.32 -22.96 -15.34
C HIS A 115 -1.77 -21.55 -15.10
N PRO A 116 -0.51 -21.28 -15.49
CA PRO A 116 0.08 -19.95 -15.36
C PRO A 116 -0.71 -18.93 -16.19
N LEU A 117 -1.10 -17.83 -15.56
CA LEU A 117 -1.79 -16.74 -16.24
C LEU A 117 -0.81 -16.06 -17.21
N THR A 118 -1.30 -15.64 -18.39
CA THR A 118 -0.50 -14.78 -19.25
C THR A 118 -0.18 -13.46 -18.52
N PRO A 119 0.95 -12.81 -18.82
CA PRO A 119 1.35 -11.57 -18.13
C PRO A 119 0.25 -10.50 -18.09
N GLY A 120 -0.54 -10.38 -19.17
CA GLY A 120 -1.68 -9.47 -19.25
C GLY A 120 -2.81 -9.82 -18.27
N TRP A 121 -3.19 -11.10 -18.17
CA TRP A 121 -4.20 -11.52 -17.19
C TRP A 121 -3.71 -11.40 -15.75
N HIS A 122 -2.41 -11.59 -15.51
CA HIS A 122 -1.82 -11.38 -14.19
C HIS A 122 -1.91 -9.90 -13.77
N ILE A 123 -1.56 -8.97 -14.67
CA ILE A 123 -1.70 -7.52 -14.44
C ILE A 123 -3.17 -7.12 -14.19
N ILE A 124 -4.10 -7.65 -14.98
CA ILE A 124 -5.54 -7.39 -14.78
C ILE A 124 -5.99 -7.88 -13.40
N GLY A 125 -5.53 -9.06 -12.96
CA GLY A 125 -5.82 -9.58 -11.62
C GLY A 125 -5.34 -8.65 -10.50
N GLN A 126 -4.12 -8.11 -10.61
CA GLN A 126 -3.59 -7.16 -9.64
C GLN A 126 -4.37 -5.83 -9.64
N LEU A 127 -4.75 -5.31 -10.82
CA LEU A 127 -5.49 -4.06 -10.95
C LEU A 127 -6.97 -4.15 -10.56
N THR A 128 -7.58 -5.34 -10.64
CA THR A 128 -9.01 -5.53 -10.33
C THR A 128 -9.19 -6.10 -8.93
N PHE A 129 -8.76 -7.33 -8.70
CA PHE A 129 -8.88 -8.01 -7.42
C PHE A 129 -7.89 -7.46 -6.39
N GLY A 130 -6.63 -7.28 -6.76
CA GLY A 130 -5.60 -6.75 -5.87
C GLY A 130 -5.96 -5.36 -5.37
N LEU A 131 -6.16 -4.42 -6.30
CA LEU A 131 -6.54 -3.04 -5.98
C LEU A 131 -7.91 -2.97 -5.30
N GLY A 132 -8.94 -3.61 -5.85
CA GLY A 132 -10.32 -3.50 -5.38
C GLY A 132 -10.52 -4.09 -3.99
N LEU A 133 -10.20 -5.36 -3.80
CA LEU A 133 -10.42 -6.04 -2.52
C LEU A 133 -9.50 -5.51 -1.42
N GLN A 134 -8.22 -5.27 -1.72
CA GLN A 134 -7.31 -4.75 -0.69
C GLN A 134 -7.65 -3.31 -0.31
N THR A 135 -8.05 -2.47 -1.27
CA THR A 135 -8.51 -1.11 -0.94
C THR A 135 -9.76 -1.18 -0.08
N LEU A 136 -10.74 -2.01 -0.43
CA LEU A 136 -11.98 -2.14 0.34
C LEU A 136 -11.71 -2.61 1.78
N PHE A 137 -10.99 -3.72 1.91
CA PHE A 137 -10.65 -4.30 3.21
C PHE A 137 -9.75 -3.38 4.04
N GLY A 138 -8.69 -2.82 3.42
CA GLY A 138 -7.77 -1.89 4.05
C GLY A 138 -8.45 -0.60 4.50
N SER A 139 -9.43 -0.10 3.73
CA SER A 139 -10.19 1.09 4.11
C SER A 139 -11.14 0.79 5.27
N ALA A 140 -11.82 -0.36 5.26
CA ALA A 140 -12.69 -0.78 6.36
C ALA A 140 -11.89 -0.92 7.67
N MET A 141 -10.76 -1.64 7.62
CA MET A 141 -9.88 -1.81 8.77
C MET A 141 -9.24 -0.50 9.22
N GLY A 142 -8.74 0.32 8.29
CA GLY A 142 -8.16 1.61 8.62
C GLY A 142 -9.18 2.55 9.28
N CYS A 143 -10.43 2.55 8.81
CA CYS A 143 -11.51 3.32 9.42
C CYS A 143 -11.84 2.83 10.82
N LEU A 144 -11.92 1.50 11.02
CA LEU A 144 -12.13 0.91 12.33
C LEU A 144 -11.02 1.30 13.31
N ILE A 145 -9.76 1.21 12.87
CA ILE A 145 -8.60 1.60 13.69
C ILE A 145 -8.62 3.09 14.01
N LEU A 146 -8.92 3.95 13.03
CA LEU A 146 -9.03 5.39 13.27
C LEU A 146 -10.13 5.69 14.30
N TRP A 147 -11.26 4.98 14.22
CA TRP A 147 -12.34 5.08 15.19
C TRP A 147 -11.87 4.67 16.59
N ILE A 148 -11.25 3.49 16.73
CA ILE A 148 -10.68 3.01 18.00
C ILE A 148 -9.71 4.03 18.59
N LEU A 149 -8.77 4.54 17.78
CA LEU A 149 -7.80 5.53 18.23
C LEU A 149 -8.47 6.81 18.74
N ARG A 150 -9.53 7.29 18.07
CA ARG A 150 -10.25 8.49 18.49
C ARG A 150 -11.08 8.29 19.75
N VAL A 151 -11.57 7.07 19.98
CA VAL A 151 -12.33 6.71 21.18
C VAL A 151 -11.40 6.54 22.38
N LEU A 152 -10.30 5.82 22.22
CA LEU A 152 -9.39 5.47 23.31
C LEU A 152 -8.35 6.56 23.62
N VAL A 153 -7.92 7.31 22.60
CA VAL A 153 -6.91 8.36 22.71
C VAL A 153 -7.45 9.63 22.06
N PRO A 154 -8.34 10.37 22.72
CA PRO A 154 -8.89 11.59 22.15
C PRO A 154 -7.77 12.58 21.84
N PRO A 155 -7.74 13.17 20.64
CA PRO A 155 -6.75 14.20 20.32
C PRO A 155 -6.89 15.35 21.32
N ALA A 156 -5.78 15.75 21.96
CA ALA A 156 -5.77 16.82 22.96
C ALA A 156 -6.57 18.03 22.45
N GLN A 157 -7.62 18.40 23.21
CA GLN A 157 -8.43 19.56 22.90
C GLN A 157 -7.55 20.80 23.06
N VAL A 158 -7.46 21.62 22.01
CA VAL A 158 -6.90 22.97 22.16
C VAL A 158 -7.92 23.73 22.98
N THR A 159 -7.70 23.84 24.28
CA THR A 159 -8.47 24.72 25.16
C THR A 159 -8.36 26.12 24.57
N LYS A 160 -9.40 26.57 23.87
CA LYS A 160 -9.54 27.99 23.52
C LYS A 160 -9.58 28.72 24.86
N SER A 161 -8.46 29.32 25.24
CA SER A 161 -8.38 30.27 26.34
C SER A 161 -9.24 31.46 25.94
N THR A 162 -10.52 31.43 26.31
CA THR A 162 -11.39 32.59 26.34
C THR A 162 -10.80 33.54 27.40
N ARG A 163 -9.83 34.36 27.03
CA ARG A 163 -9.50 35.56 27.82
C ARG A 163 -10.47 36.64 27.40
N LEU A 164 -11.44 36.86 28.29
CA LEU A 164 -12.15 38.13 28.47
C LEU A 164 -11.15 39.22 28.85
#